data_AF-A0A183UW67-F1
#
_entry.id   AF-A0A183UW67-F1
#
_cell.length_a   1.000
_cell.length_b   1.000
_cell.length_c   1.000
_cell.angle_alpha   90.00
_cell.angle_beta   90.00
_cell.angle_gamma   90.00
#
_symmetry.space_group_name_H-M   'P 1'
#
loop_
_entity.id
_entity.type
_entity.pdbx_description
1 polymer ?
#
loop_
_entity_poly.entity_id
_entity_poly.type
_entity_poly.pdbx_seq_one_letter_code
_entity_poly.pdbx_strand_id
1 'polypeptide(L)'
;MVIMSPWYYRAKIQELKAELQLLYEFRHPKYLAAIQKLDADYKEELEFEETSEKLENERILAEYEREQEAADKELEERLAELMDAMIQECEEHKKHIEHEFHNTDINSATFGTYPVNKKSLRRRPNEPTPFSEKRMRAKNPQQVIYALPESELLSDLKVLNGNGEDTEKLDDHHKTGYNLRGET
;
A
#
# COMPACT_ATOMS: atom_id res chain seq x y z
N MET A 1 -77.74 -13.08 9.69
CA MET A 1 -77.02 -14.22 9.10
C MET A 1 -77.39 -14.25 7.62
N VAL A 2 -76.52 -13.77 6.74
CA VAL A 2 -76.83 -13.68 5.29
C VAL A 2 -76.64 -15.08 4.71
N ILE A 3 -77.74 -15.80 4.50
CA ILE A 3 -77.71 -17.12 3.87
C ILE A 3 -77.56 -16.88 2.37
N MET A 4 -76.33 -17.00 1.88
CA MET A 4 -76.03 -16.96 0.45
C MET A 4 -76.82 -18.04 -0.29
N SER A 5 -77.41 -17.68 -1.43
CA SER A 5 -78.25 -18.58 -2.23
C SER A 5 -77.49 -19.85 -2.66
N PRO A 6 -78.11 -21.04 -2.64
CA PRO A 6 -77.51 -22.28 -3.16
C PRO A 6 -76.94 -22.15 -4.59
N TRP A 7 -77.52 -21.25 -5.39
CA TRP A 7 -77.04 -20.93 -6.73
C TRP A 7 -75.65 -20.28 -6.75
N TYR A 8 -75.36 -19.39 -5.79
CA TYR A 8 -74.05 -18.75 -5.69
C TYR A 8 -72.95 -19.77 -5.46
N TYR A 9 -73.18 -20.72 -4.54
CA TYR A 9 -72.19 -21.75 -4.24
C TYR A 9 -71.92 -22.65 -5.45
N ARG A 10 -72.97 -23.01 -6.20
CA ARG A 10 -72.81 -23.78 -7.45
C ARG A 10 -72.02 -23.01 -8.50
N ALA A 11 -72.32 -21.72 -8.69
CA ALA A 11 -71.57 -20.86 -9.60
C ALA A 11 -70.11 -20.72 -9.19
N LYS A 12 -69.83 -20.52 -7.89
CA LYS A 12 -68.47 -20.40 -7.38
C LYS A 12 -67.65 -21.68 -7.56
N ILE A 13 -68.27 -22.84 -7.35
CA ILE A 13 -67.62 -24.14 -7.62
C ILE A 13 -67.27 -24.29 -9.10
N GLN A 14 -68.15 -23.85 -10.00
CA GLN A 14 -67.90 -23.94 -11.44
C GLN A 14 -66.77 -22.99 -11.87
N GLU A 15 -66.74 -21.77 -11.34
CA GLU A 15 -65.65 -20.80 -11.55
C GLU A 15 -64.31 -21.38 -11.10
N LEU A 16 -64.24 -21.91 -9.87
CA LEU A 16 -63.01 -22.50 -9.33
C LEU A 16 -62.54 -23.72 -10.13
N LYS A 17 -63.47 -24.55 -10.62
CA LYS A 17 -63.11 -25.68 -11.51
C LYS A 17 -62.52 -25.22 -12.83
N ALA A 18 -63.06 -24.14 -13.41
CA ALA A 18 -62.51 -23.56 -14.64
C ALA A 18 -61.12 -22.94 -14.40
N GLU A 19 -60.94 -22.23 -13.29
CA GLU A 19 -59.64 -21.67 -12.89
C GLU A 19 -58.59 -22.78 -12.68
N LEU A 20 -58.99 -23.89 -12.04
CA LEU A 20 -58.13 -25.04 -11.80
C LEU A 20 -57.77 -25.78 -13.10
N GLN A 21 -58.68 -25.85 -14.06
CA GLN A 21 -58.40 -26.37 -15.41
C GLN A 21 -57.37 -25.49 -16.13
N LEU A 22 -57.51 -24.16 -16.08
CA LEU A 22 -56.52 -23.23 -16.66
C LEU A 22 -55.14 -23.37 -16.01
N LEU A 23 -55.08 -23.69 -14.72
CA LEU A 23 -53.82 -23.99 -14.03
C LEU A 23 -53.19 -25.30 -14.52
N TYR A 24 -53.98 -26.38 -14.66
CA TYR A 24 -53.48 -27.65 -15.21
C TYR A 24 -52.99 -27.52 -16.66
N GLU A 25 -53.61 -26.64 -17.44
CA GLU A 25 -53.19 -26.33 -18.81
C GLU A 25 -52.05 -25.29 -18.87
N PHE A 26 -51.55 -24.81 -17.72
CA PHE A 26 -50.53 -23.76 -17.63
C PHE A 26 -50.90 -22.44 -18.34
N ARG A 27 -52.20 -22.15 -18.44
CA ARG A 27 -52.76 -20.96 -19.11
C ARG A 27 -53.37 -19.95 -18.15
N HIS A 28 -53.28 -20.20 -16.85
CA HIS A 28 -53.83 -19.29 -15.87
C HIS A 28 -53.16 -17.89 -15.98
N PRO A 29 -53.92 -16.78 -16.06
CA PRO A 29 -53.36 -15.45 -16.32
C PRO A 29 -52.28 -15.03 -15.33
N LYS A 30 -52.45 -15.33 -14.04
CA LYS A 30 -51.43 -15.03 -13.02
C LYS A 30 -50.14 -15.81 -13.23
N TYR A 31 -50.23 -17.05 -13.70
CA TYR A 31 -49.07 -17.89 -13.98
C TYR A 31 -48.31 -17.35 -15.19
N LEU A 32 -49.02 -17.03 -16.28
CA LEU A 32 -48.42 -16.45 -17.48
C LEU A 32 -47.75 -15.10 -17.19
N ALA A 33 -48.39 -14.24 -16.38
CA ALA A 33 -47.81 -12.97 -15.95
C ALA A 33 -46.53 -13.19 -15.11
N ALA A 34 -46.51 -14.20 -14.24
CA ALA A 34 -45.31 -14.54 -13.46
C ALA A 34 -44.16 -15.04 -14.35
N ILE A 35 -44.46 -15.86 -15.36
CA ILE A 35 -43.45 -16.30 -16.34
C ILE A 35 -42.90 -15.13 -17.14
N GLN A 36 -43.78 -14.27 -17.67
CA GLN A 36 -43.36 -13.11 -18.45
C GLN A 36 -42.48 -12.17 -17.63
N LYS A 37 -42.84 -11.97 -16.36
CA LYS A 37 -42.01 -11.20 -15.44
C LYS A 37 -40.65 -11.86 -15.23
N LEU A 38 -40.62 -13.16 -14.95
CA LEU A 38 -39.37 -13.89 -14.73
C LEU A 38 -38.45 -13.85 -15.96
N ASP A 39 -39.01 -13.97 -17.17
CA ASP A 39 -38.24 -13.86 -18.42
C ASP A 39 -37.70 -12.46 -18.66
N ALA A 40 -38.46 -11.41 -18.29
CA ALA A 40 -38.00 -10.04 -18.34
C ALA A 40 -36.86 -9.79 -17.34
N ASP A 41 -37.06 -10.17 -16.07
CA ASP A 41 -36.07 -10.05 -15.00
C ASP A 41 -34.77 -10.80 -15.38
N TYR A 42 -34.88 -12.00 -15.96
CA TYR A 42 -33.71 -12.78 -16.41
C TYR A 42 -32.94 -12.10 -17.55
N LYS A 43 -33.65 -11.50 -18.51
CA LYS A 43 -33.00 -10.77 -19.62
C LYS A 43 -32.29 -9.52 -19.14
N GLU A 44 -32.91 -8.77 -18.23
CA GLU A 44 -32.29 -7.60 -17.61
C GLU A 44 -31.02 -7.98 -16.84
N GLU A 45 -31.07 -9.06 -16.03
CA GLU A 45 -29.91 -9.55 -15.30
C GLU A 45 -28.78 -10.00 -16.25
N LEU A 46 -29.12 -10.69 -17.33
CA LEU A 46 -28.15 -11.12 -18.33
C LEU A 46 -27.48 -9.93 -19.03
N GLU A 47 -28.25 -8.92 -19.44
CA GLU A 47 -27.71 -7.70 -20.05
C GLU A 47 -26.83 -6.91 -19.08
N PHE A 48 -27.22 -6.87 -17.81
CA PHE A 48 -26.43 -6.25 -16.75
C PHE A 48 -25.09 -6.97 -16.57
N GLU A 49 -25.11 -8.30 -16.44
CA GLU A 49 -23.90 -9.11 -16.24
C GLU A 49 -22.94 -8.98 -17.44
N GLU A 50 -23.45 -9.08 -18.67
CA GLU A 50 -22.63 -8.91 -19.89
C GLU A 50 -21.99 -7.51 -19.97
N THR A 51 -22.70 -6.48 -19.50
CA THR A 51 -22.17 -5.11 -19.49
C THR A 51 -21.14 -4.93 -18.37
N SER A 52 -21.39 -5.51 -17.20
CA SER A 52 -20.49 -5.52 -16.06
C SER A 52 -19.18 -6.22 -16.40
N GLU A 53 -19.25 -7.41 -17.01
CA GLU A 53 -18.08 -8.16 -17.45
C GLU A 53 -17.23 -7.37 -18.46
N LYS A 54 -17.86 -6.73 -19.45
CA LYS A 54 -17.15 -5.88 -20.43
C LYS A 54 -16.42 -4.73 -19.75
N LEU A 55 -17.11 -4.02 -18.86
CA LEU A 55 -16.52 -2.89 -18.13
C LEU A 55 -15.35 -3.34 -17.24
N GLU A 56 -15.47 -4.47 -16.57
CA GLU A 56 -14.42 -4.99 -15.72
C GLU A 56 -13.20 -5.41 -16.53
N ASN A 57 -13.41 -6.07 -17.67
CA ASN A 57 -12.32 -6.39 -18.60
C ASN A 57 -11.61 -5.14 -19.13
N GLU A 58 -12.35 -4.09 -19.48
CA GLU A 58 -11.77 -2.81 -19.91
C GLU A 58 -10.93 -2.16 -18.80
N ARG A 59 -11.38 -2.23 -17.55
CA ARG A 59 -10.63 -1.73 -16.38
C ARG A 59 -9.35 -2.51 -16.14
N ILE A 60 -9.43 -3.84 -16.18
CA ILE A 60 -8.26 -4.72 -16.01
C ILE A 60 -7.22 -4.43 -17.09
N LEU A 61 -7.64 -4.28 -18.34
CA LEU A 61 -6.72 -3.96 -19.44
C LEU A 61 -6.08 -2.57 -19.26
N ALA A 62 -6.86 -1.56 -18.88
CA ALA A 62 -6.34 -0.22 -18.63
C ALA A 62 -5.37 -0.17 -17.42
N GLU A 63 -5.62 -0.97 -16.38
CA GLU A 63 -4.70 -1.10 -15.25
C GLU A 63 -3.42 -1.84 -15.65
N TYR A 64 -3.53 -2.91 -16.43
CA TYR A 64 -2.39 -3.63 -16.98
C TYR A 64 -1.48 -2.74 -17.83
N GLU A 65 -2.06 -1.97 -18.76
CA GLU A 65 -1.30 -1.03 -19.60
C GLU A 65 -0.60 0.04 -18.75
N ARG A 66 -1.31 0.61 -17.76
CA ARG A 66 -0.74 1.60 -16.85
C ARG A 66 0.43 1.02 -16.04
N GLU A 67 0.28 -0.20 -15.52
CA GLU A 67 1.33 -0.85 -14.73
C GLU A 67 2.54 -1.18 -15.60
N GLN A 68 2.32 -1.59 -16.85
CA GLN A 68 3.39 -1.83 -17.80
C GLN A 68 4.17 -0.54 -18.10
N GLU A 69 3.47 0.56 -18.38
CA GLU A 69 4.11 1.88 -18.58
C GLU A 69 4.87 2.35 -17.34
N ALA A 70 4.31 2.13 -16.15
CA ALA A 70 4.96 2.48 -14.89
C ALA A 70 6.22 1.66 -14.65
N ALA A 71 6.19 0.35 -14.94
CA ALA A 71 7.34 -0.54 -14.81
C ALA A 71 8.47 -0.18 -15.80
N ASP A 72 8.12 0.12 -17.06
CA ASP A 72 9.09 0.55 -18.06
C ASP A 72 9.74 1.88 -17.64
N LYS A 73 8.94 2.83 -17.13
CA LYS A 73 9.45 4.10 -16.61
C LYS A 73 10.35 3.92 -15.39
N GLU A 74 9.98 3.07 -14.43
CA GLU A 74 10.81 2.78 -13.26
C GLU A 74 12.15 2.15 -13.68
N LEU A 75 12.13 1.25 -14.67
CA LEU A 75 13.34 0.66 -15.19
C LEU A 75 14.27 1.72 -15.80
N GLU A 76 13.74 2.62 -16.63
CA GLU A 76 14.52 3.72 -17.22
C GLU A 76 15.10 4.64 -16.15
N GLU A 77 14.30 5.04 -15.15
CA GLU A 77 14.75 5.86 -14.04
C GLU A 77 15.87 5.18 -13.25
N ARG A 78 15.74 3.88 -12.95
CA ARG A 78 16.76 3.13 -12.22
C ARG A 78 18.05 2.94 -13.01
N LEU A 79 17.96 2.78 -14.33
CA LEU A 79 19.14 2.73 -15.19
C LEU A 79 19.87 4.08 -15.21
N ALA A 80 19.15 5.19 -15.27
CA ALA A 80 19.73 6.53 -15.20
C ALA A 80 20.39 6.77 -13.83
N GLU A 81 19.70 6.48 -12.73
CA GLU A 81 20.26 6.58 -11.37
C GLU A 81 21.53 5.75 -11.20
N LEU A 82 21.55 4.51 -11.72
CA LEU A 82 22.72 3.65 -11.66
C LEU A 82 23.89 4.23 -12.46
N MET A 83 23.63 4.75 -13.65
CA MET A 83 24.66 5.37 -14.48
C MET A 83 25.27 6.59 -13.80
N ASP A 84 24.44 7.46 -13.22
CA ASP A 84 24.90 8.64 -12.47
C ASP A 84 25.72 8.24 -11.24
N ALA A 85 25.29 7.22 -10.50
CA ALA A 85 26.04 6.69 -9.36
C ALA A 85 27.41 6.14 -9.76
N MET A 86 27.50 5.41 -10.88
CA MET A 86 28.76 4.88 -11.40
C MET A 86 29.71 5.99 -11.86
N ILE A 87 29.18 7.05 -12.49
CA ILE A 87 29.96 8.21 -12.88
C ILE A 87 30.51 8.91 -11.64
N GLN A 88 29.66 9.16 -10.64
CA GLN A 88 30.06 9.79 -9.39
C GLN A 88 31.15 8.96 -8.68
N GLU A 89 31.00 7.64 -8.62
CA GLU A 89 32.03 6.76 -8.06
C GLU A 89 33.36 6.92 -8.82
N CYS A 90 33.35 6.87 -10.16
CA CYS A 90 34.56 7.07 -10.95
C CYS A 90 35.24 8.43 -10.68
N GLU A 91 34.45 9.50 -10.53
CA GLU A 91 34.96 10.84 -10.19
C GLU A 91 35.55 10.90 -8.77
N GLU A 92 34.90 10.26 -7.80
CA GLU A 92 35.40 10.15 -6.42
C GLU A 92 36.71 9.36 -6.35
N HIS A 93 36.80 8.23 -7.07
CA HIS A 93 38.04 7.44 -7.18
C HIS A 93 39.17 8.24 -7.83
N LYS A 94 38.89 8.98 -8.91
CA LYS A 94 39.86 9.88 -9.53
C LYS A 94 40.37 10.93 -8.55
N LYS A 95 39.47 11.60 -7.83
CA LYS A 95 39.82 12.58 -6.80
C LYS A 95 40.63 11.97 -5.66
N HIS A 96 40.31 10.73 -5.28
CA HIS A 96 41.05 10.00 -4.26
C HIS A 96 42.50 9.75 -4.70
N ILE A 97 42.70 9.26 -5.94
CA ILE A 97 44.03 9.04 -6.52
C ILE A 97 44.83 10.35 -6.60
N GLU A 98 44.22 11.44 -7.07
CA GLU A 98 44.87 12.75 -7.14
C GLU A 98 45.29 13.25 -5.75
N HIS A 99 44.43 13.05 -4.74
CA HIS A 99 44.73 13.40 -3.35
C HIS A 99 45.87 12.54 -2.77
N GLU A 100 45.85 11.22 -3.00
CA GLU A 100 46.92 10.32 -2.56
C GLU A 100 48.26 10.64 -3.23
N PHE A 101 48.25 10.93 -4.53
CA PHE A 101 49.44 11.34 -5.28
C PHE A 101 50.03 12.64 -4.71
N HIS A 102 49.21 13.68 -4.54
CA HIS A 102 49.65 14.96 -3.97
C HIS A 102 50.22 14.82 -2.55
N ASN A 103 49.60 13.99 -1.70
CA ASN A 103 50.08 13.74 -0.35
C ASN A 103 51.37 12.90 -0.31
N THR A 104 51.57 12.00 -1.28
CA THR A 104 52.80 11.22 -1.39
C THR A 104 53.98 12.09 -1.77
N ASP A 105 53.81 13.03 -2.71
CA ASP A 105 54.83 14.02 -3.07
C ASP A 105 55.23 14.89 -1.88
N ILE A 106 54.25 15.37 -1.10
CA ILE A 106 54.52 16.17 0.11
C ILE A 106 55.25 15.37 1.19
N ASN A 107 54.86 14.11 1.43
CA ASN A 107 55.49 13.27 2.45
C ASN A 107 56.91 12.81 2.05
N SER A 108 57.17 12.64 0.76
CA SER A 108 58.50 12.28 0.24
C SER A 108 59.54 13.40 0.39
N ALA A 109 59.10 14.67 0.38
CA ALA A 109 59.97 15.83 0.58
C ALA A 109 60.44 16.04 2.03
N THR A 110 59.97 15.23 2.99
CA THR A 110 60.22 15.41 4.43
C THR A 110 61.15 14.37 5.08
N PHE A 111 61.93 13.60 4.31
CA PHE A 111 63.04 12.82 4.89
C PHE A 111 64.26 13.66 5.31
N GLY A 112 64.07 14.96 5.58
CA GLY A 112 64.95 15.76 6.41
C GLY A 112 64.74 15.43 7.89
N THR A 113 65.36 14.34 8.33
CA THR A 113 65.80 14.03 9.71
C THR A 113 65.51 15.10 10.78
N TYR A 114 64.44 14.96 11.56
CA TYR A 114 64.44 15.36 12.99
C TYR A 114 63.34 14.59 13.75
N PRO A 115 63.64 13.97 14.92
CA PRO A 115 62.61 13.37 15.75
C PRO A 115 61.69 14.46 16.31
N VAL A 116 60.39 14.36 16.00
CA VAL A 116 59.34 15.24 16.52
C VAL A 116 59.19 15.00 18.02
N ASN A 117 60.00 15.71 18.81
CA ASN A 117 59.84 15.78 20.26
C ASN A 117 58.56 16.56 20.58
N LYS A 118 57.46 15.85 20.85
CA LYS A 118 56.20 16.44 21.34
C LYS A 118 56.38 16.86 22.81
N LYS A 119 56.96 18.04 23.05
CA LYS A 119 56.86 18.70 24.35
C LYS A 119 55.51 19.40 24.43
N SER A 120 54.64 18.97 25.34
CA SER A 120 53.37 19.64 25.61
C SER A 120 53.61 21.09 26.06
N LEU A 121 52.99 22.05 25.38
CA LEU A 121 52.99 23.44 25.84
C LEU A 121 52.26 23.52 27.19
N ARG A 122 52.94 23.97 28.24
CA ARG A 122 52.29 24.30 29.51
C ARG A 122 51.45 25.55 29.29
N ARG A 123 50.16 25.47 29.62
CA ARG A 123 49.19 26.55 29.44
C ARG A 123 49.56 27.75 30.32
N ARG A 124 49.30 28.96 29.83
CA ARG A 124 49.50 30.20 30.60
C ARG A 124 48.39 30.33 31.66
N PRO A 125 48.67 30.87 32.86
CA PRO A 125 47.70 30.91 33.97
C PRO A 125 46.38 31.64 33.65
N ASN A 126 46.36 32.53 32.67
CA ASN A 126 45.20 33.36 32.31
C ASN A 126 44.42 32.87 31.09
N GLU A 127 44.68 31.65 30.62
CA GLU A 127 43.98 31.12 29.45
C GLU A 127 42.73 30.34 29.90
N PRO A 128 41.50 30.77 29.55
CA PRO A 128 40.29 30.10 29.99
C PRO A 128 40.30 28.64 29.52
N THR A 129 39.81 27.73 30.37
CA THR A 129 39.67 26.31 30.02
C THR A 129 38.86 26.15 28.73
N PRO A 130 39.29 25.32 27.76
CA PRO A 130 38.52 25.09 26.55
C PRO A 130 37.10 24.69 26.93
N PHE A 131 36.14 25.43 26.42
CA PHE A 131 34.73 25.16 26.61
C PHE A 131 34.45 23.75 26.05
N SER A 132 34.18 22.79 26.94
CA SER A 132 33.67 21.49 26.53
C SER A 132 32.20 21.66 26.20
N GLU A 133 31.93 22.19 25.01
CA GLU A 133 30.64 22.01 24.41
C GLU A 133 30.44 20.50 24.30
N LYS A 134 29.51 19.95 25.09
CA LYS A 134 28.99 18.60 24.86
C LYS A 134 28.30 18.65 23.51
N ARG A 135 29.09 18.60 22.44
CA ARG A 135 28.62 18.31 21.09
C ARG A 135 27.95 16.97 21.24
N MET A 136 26.62 16.99 21.35
CA MET A 136 25.78 15.84 21.03
C MET A 136 26.29 15.41 19.66
N ARG A 137 27.11 14.35 19.63
CA ARG A 137 27.52 13.77 18.36
C ARG A 137 26.21 13.41 17.69
N ALA A 138 25.87 14.12 16.61
CA ALA A 138 24.86 13.65 15.69
C ALA A 138 25.21 12.18 15.42
N LYS A 139 24.26 11.28 15.68
CA LYS A 139 24.45 9.85 15.51
C LYS A 139 24.95 9.64 14.09
N ASN A 140 26.13 9.03 13.96
CA ASN A 140 26.69 8.68 12.65
C ASN A 140 25.61 7.90 11.87
N PRO A 141 25.35 8.22 10.59
CA PRO A 141 24.36 7.52 9.78
C PRO A 141 24.70 6.03 9.59
N GLN A 142 25.93 5.59 9.89
CA GLN A 142 26.33 4.18 9.93
C GLN A 142 25.79 3.38 11.13
N GLN A 143 24.96 3.97 12.01
CA GLN A 143 24.32 3.28 13.14
C GLN A 143 22.80 3.22 13.01
N VAL A 144 22.28 3.06 11.79
CA VAL A 144 20.90 2.63 11.61
C VAL A 144 20.82 1.16 12.00
N ILE A 145 20.21 0.87 13.15
CA ILE A 145 19.96 -0.50 13.59
C ILE A 145 18.76 -0.98 12.77
N TYR A 146 19.00 -1.85 11.78
CA TYR A 146 17.95 -2.43 10.93
C TYR A 146 17.19 -3.58 11.59
N ALA A 147 17.66 -4.04 12.75
CA ALA A 147 17.00 -5.08 13.54
C ALA A 147 16.11 -4.44 14.60
N LEU A 148 14.84 -4.88 14.65
CA LEU A 148 13.95 -4.51 15.74
C LEU A 148 14.50 -5.08 17.07
N PRO A 149 14.32 -4.36 18.20
CA PRO A 149 14.71 -4.87 19.50
C PRO A 149 13.91 -6.13 19.85
N GLU A 150 14.55 -7.05 20.59
CA GLU A 150 13.98 -8.37 20.91
C GLU A 150 12.63 -8.29 21.63
N SER A 151 12.37 -7.20 22.36
CA SER A 151 11.06 -6.93 23.00
C SER A 151 9.91 -6.74 22.01
N GLU A 152 10.16 -6.11 20.87
CA GLU A 152 9.14 -5.89 19.83
C GLU A 152 8.88 -7.19 19.07
N LEU A 153 9.95 -7.93 18.72
CA LEU A 153 9.84 -9.26 18.12
C LEU A 153 9.03 -10.22 19.00
N LEU A 154 9.23 -10.20 20.32
CA LEU A 154 8.47 -11.03 21.27
C LEU A 154 7.01 -10.60 21.40
N SER A 155 6.70 -9.31 21.27
CA SER A 155 5.33 -8.79 21.25
C SER A 155 4.59 -9.30 20.02
N ASP A 156 5.19 -9.17 18.84
CA ASP A 156 4.61 -9.63 17.57
C ASP A 156 4.44 -11.16 17.56
N LEU A 157 5.43 -11.90 18.08
CA LEU A 157 5.35 -13.35 18.24
C LEU A 157 4.21 -13.77 19.18
N LYS A 158 3.90 -12.97 20.20
CA LYS A 158 2.79 -13.21 21.13
C LYS A 158 1.43 -12.99 20.45
N VAL A 159 1.33 -11.99 19.57
CA VAL A 159 0.14 -11.75 18.74
C VAL A 159 -0.05 -12.90 17.73
N LEU A 160 1.03 -13.34 17.08
CA LEU A 160 0.99 -14.44 16.11
C LEU A 160 0.66 -15.81 16.74
N ASN A 161 1.10 -16.06 17.97
CA ASN A 161 0.84 -17.31 18.69
C ASN A 161 -0.56 -17.39 19.33
N GLY A 162 -1.46 -16.44 19.04
CA GLY A 162 -2.89 -16.58 19.30
C GLY A 162 -3.33 -16.50 20.76
N ASN A 163 -2.50 -16.01 21.67
CA ASN A 163 -2.84 -15.86 23.10
C ASN A 163 -2.94 -14.38 23.53
N GLY A 164 -3.41 -13.51 22.64
CA GLY A 164 -3.65 -12.10 22.89
C GLY A 164 -5.13 -11.77 22.96
N GLU A 165 -5.86 -12.33 23.93
CA GLU A 165 -7.04 -11.63 24.46
C GLU A 165 -6.52 -10.41 25.21
N ASP A 166 -6.44 -9.27 24.51
CA ASP A 166 -6.50 -7.89 25.03
C ASP A 166 -6.29 -6.93 23.84
N THR A 167 -7.22 -6.98 22.89
CA THR A 167 -7.33 -6.03 21.79
C THR A 167 -8.05 -4.76 22.23
N GLU A 168 -7.48 -3.98 23.15
CA GLU A 168 -7.92 -2.58 23.32
C GLU A 168 -6.72 -1.71 23.74
N LYS A 169 -6.51 -0.64 22.97
CA LYS A 169 -5.45 0.40 23.05
C LYS A 169 -4.23 0.16 22.15
N LEU A 170 -4.48 0.16 20.84
CA LEU A 170 -3.47 0.61 19.88
C LEU A 170 -3.51 2.14 19.85
N ASP A 171 -2.49 2.74 20.47
CA ASP A 171 -2.29 4.17 20.57
C ASP A 171 -2.06 4.83 19.19
N ASP A 172 -2.71 5.97 19.04
CA ASP A 172 -2.64 6.95 17.96
C ASP A 172 -1.19 7.38 17.63
N HIS A 173 -0.54 6.74 16.65
CA HIS A 173 0.68 7.33 16.07
C HIS A 173 0.75 7.46 14.55
N HIS A 174 -0.33 7.18 13.82
CA HIS A 174 -0.41 7.46 12.38
C HIS A 174 -1.52 8.47 12.07
N LYS A 175 -1.28 9.73 12.42
CA LYS A 175 -1.98 10.90 11.87
C LYS A 175 -0.99 11.88 11.27
N THR A 176 -0.61 11.59 10.03
CA THR A 176 -0.20 12.54 8.99
C THR A 176 -0.63 11.88 7.69
N GLY A 177 -1.60 12.34 6.89
CA GLY A 177 -2.12 13.68 6.70
C GLY A 177 -2.24 13.86 5.19
N TYR A 178 -3.32 13.37 4.59
CA TYR A 178 -3.76 13.81 3.26
C TYR A 178 -5.29 13.85 3.27
N ASN A 179 -5.79 15.07 3.31
CA ASN A 179 -7.20 15.42 3.22
C ASN A 179 -7.35 16.05 1.84
N LEU A 180 -7.93 15.35 0.86
CA LEU A 180 -8.40 15.95 -0.38
C LEU A 180 -9.79 15.42 -0.68
N ARG A 181 -10.75 16.01 0.04
CA ARG A 181 -12.14 16.12 -0.36
C ARG A 181 -12.25 17.38 -1.21
N GLY A 182 -12.59 17.22 -2.47
CA GLY A 182 -12.82 18.31 -3.42
C GLY A 182 -13.96 17.93 -4.36
N GLU A 183 -15.17 17.86 -3.80
CA GLU A 183 -16.41 17.93 -4.56
C GLU A 183 -16.74 19.41 -4.79
N THR A 184 -16.65 19.87 -6.04
CA THR A 184 -17.58 20.83 -6.67
C THR A 184 -17.49 20.67 -8.17
#